data_AF-A0A2Y9C7Z6-F1
#
_entry.id   AF-A0A2Y9C7Z6-F1
#
_cell.length_a   1.000
_cell.length_b   1.000
_cell.length_c   1.000
_cell.angle_alpha   90.00
_cell.angle_beta   90.00
_cell.angle_gamma   90.00
#
_symmetry.space_group_name_H-M   'P 1'
#
loop_
_entity.id
_entity.type
_entity.pdbx_description
1 polymer ?
#
loop_
_entity_poly.entity_id
_entity_poly.type
_entity_poly.pdbx_seq_one_letter_code
_entity_poly.pdbx_strand_id
1 'polypeptide(L)'
;MGGMDHGGMDMEGMSQEEAMAELESLSGAEFDQRFLELMIAHHRGAVDMAQAELDGGENPQGLELAQKIIDDQQAEITEMEELLPQGL
;
A
#
# COMPACT_ATOMS: atom_id res chain seq x y z
N MET A 1 18.11 14.71 19.87
CA MET A 1 17.13 15.10 18.85
C MET A 1 16.95 13.87 17.98
N GLY A 2 15.90 13.09 18.23
CA GLY A 2 15.61 11.90 17.45
C GLY A 2 15.14 12.35 16.08
N GLY A 3 15.80 11.87 15.02
CA GLY A 3 15.34 12.09 13.67
C GLY A 3 13.94 11.51 13.55
N MET A 4 12.99 12.32 13.09
CA MET A 4 11.79 11.78 12.47
C MET A 4 12.26 11.00 11.24
N ASP A 5 12.45 9.69 11.44
CA ASP A 5 12.50 8.73 10.35
C ASP A 5 11.13 8.80 9.68
N HIS A 6 11.06 9.41 8.51
CA HIS A 6 9.94 9.21 7.60
C HIS A 6 10.07 7.79 7.06
N GLY A 7 9.85 6.82 7.95
CA GLY A 7 10.00 5.40 7.68
C GLY A 7 9.17 5.06 6.46
N GLY A 8 9.86 4.58 5.41
CA GLY A 8 9.16 3.91 4.32
C GLY A 8 8.23 2.87 4.94
N MET A 9 6.99 2.80 4.45
CA MET A 9 6.09 1.76 4.93
C MET A 9 6.77 0.41 4.70
N ASP A 10 7.00 -0.33 5.78
CA ASP A 10 7.47 -1.70 5.68
C ASP A 10 6.39 -2.52 4.99
N MET A 11 6.74 -3.04 3.82
CA MET A 11 5.87 -3.82 2.96
C MET A 11 6.05 -5.28 3.34
N GLU A 12 5.14 -5.84 4.15
CA GLU A 12 5.25 -7.22 4.65
C GLU A 12 6.57 -7.50 5.41
N GLY A 13 7.13 -6.48 6.08
CA GLY A 13 8.40 -6.59 6.80
C GLY A 13 9.66 -6.45 5.93
N MET A 14 9.49 -6.07 4.66
CA MET A 14 10.57 -5.68 3.76
C MET A 14 10.66 -4.15 3.69
N SER A 15 11.88 -3.63 3.60
CA SER A 15 12.10 -2.24 3.21
C SER A 15 11.70 -2.01 1.75
N GLN A 16 11.40 -0.76 1.40
CA GLN A 16 11.12 -0.39 0.01
C GLN A 16 12.26 -0.79 -0.95
N GLU A 17 13.51 -0.65 -0.52
CA GLU A 17 14.67 -1.02 -1.32
C GLU A 17 14.74 -2.54 -1.57
N GLU A 18 14.47 -3.36 -0.55
CA GLU A 18 14.41 -4.81 -0.68
C GLU A 18 13.26 -5.26 -1.58
N ALA A 19 12.08 -4.67 -1.44
CA ALA A 19 10.92 -4.98 -2.27
C ALA A 19 11.17 -4.64 -3.75
N MET A 20 11.79 -3.48 -4.02
CA MET A 20 12.16 -3.10 -5.39
C MET A 20 13.23 -4.03 -5.98
N ALA A 21 14.24 -4.42 -5.19
CA ALA A 21 15.26 -5.36 -5.63
C ALA A 21 14.68 -6.76 -5.94
N GLU A 22 13.70 -7.22 -5.16
CA GLU A 22 12.96 -8.46 -5.46
C GLU A 22 12.23 -8.33 -6.80
N LEU A 23 11.45 -7.26 -7.00
CA LEU A 23 10.71 -7.02 -8.23
C LEU A 23 11.62 -6.97 -9.47
N GLU A 24 12.78 -6.33 -9.38
CA GLU A 24 13.77 -6.27 -10.48
C GLU A 24 14.33 -7.65 -10.87
N SER A 25 14.30 -8.61 -9.95
CA SER A 25 14.79 -9.97 -10.17
C SER A 25 13.76 -10.90 -10.84
N LEU A 26 12.49 -10.48 -10.89
CA LEU A 26 11.36 -11.29 -11.37
C LEU A 26 10.96 -10.89 -12.79
N SER A 27 10.25 -11.79 -13.47
CA SER A 27 9.68 -11.50 -14.80
C SER A 27 8.43 -12.32 -15.10
N GLY A 28 7.63 -11.84 -16.04
CA GLY A 28 6.39 -12.54 -16.45
C GLY A 28 5.41 -12.71 -15.30
N ALA A 29 4.74 -13.86 -15.24
CA ALA A 29 3.69 -14.11 -14.25
C ALA A 29 4.17 -14.03 -12.79
N GLU A 30 5.43 -14.39 -12.51
CA GLU A 30 6.00 -14.28 -11.16
C GLU A 30 6.15 -12.82 -10.74
N PHE A 31 6.55 -11.93 -11.68
CA PHE A 31 6.57 -10.50 -11.44
C PHE A 31 5.16 -9.95 -11.21
N ASP A 32 4.20 -10.29 -12.08
CA ASP A 32 2.83 -9.78 -11.99
C ASP A 32 2.20 -10.15 -10.64
N GLN A 33 2.37 -11.40 -10.20
CA GLN A 33 1.86 -11.85 -8.90
C GLN A 33 2.52 -11.10 -7.73
N ARG A 34 3.85 -11.03 -7.70
CA ARG A 34 4.56 -10.36 -6.59
C ARG A 34 4.30 -8.86 -6.55
N PHE A 35 4.16 -8.22 -7.72
CA PHE A 35 3.76 -6.82 -7.81
C PHE A 35 2.37 -6.58 -7.22
N LEU A 36 1.38 -7.43 -7.56
CA LEU A 36 0.03 -7.32 -7.02
C LEU A 36 -0.01 -7.55 -5.50
N GLU A 37 0.70 -8.57 -5.00
CA GLU A 37 0.79 -8.86 -3.55
C GLU A 37 1.37 -7.66 -2.78
N LEU A 38 2.49 -7.10 -3.27
CA LEU A 38 3.07 -5.90 -2.69
C LEU A 38 2.10 -4.72 -2.79
N MET A 39 1.54 -4.41 -3.96
CA MET A 39 0.64 -3.25 -4.09
C MET A 39 -0.61 -3.35 -3.21
N ILE A 40 -1.16 -4.55 -2.99
CA ILE A 40 -2.25 -4.78 -2.03
C ILE A 40 -1.81 -4.39 -0.61
N ALA A 41 -0.63 -4.84 -0.17
CA ALA A 41 -0.10 -4.50 1.15
C ALA A 41 0.15 -2.99 1.31
N HIS A 42 0.67 -2.33 0.25
CA HIS A 42 0.95 -0.89 0.24
C HIS A 42 -0.35 -0.11 0.39
N HIS A 43 -1.36 -0.50 -0.37
CA HIS A 43 -2.67 0.15 -0.34
C HIS A 43 -3.37 -0.03 0.99
N ARG A 44 -3.26 -1.21 1.63
CA ARG A 44 -3.80 -1.42 2.99
C ARG A 44 -3.14 -0.48 4.00
N GLY A 45 -1.81 -0.32 3.93
CA GLY A 45 -1.11 0.66 4.76
C GLY A 45 -1.57 2.11 4.53
N ALA A 46 -1.83 2.48 3.27
CA ALA A 46 -2.39 3.80 2.94
C ALA A 46 -3.81 4.01 3.48
N VAL A 47 -4.66 2.98 3.43
CA VAL A 47 -6.01 2.99 4.03
C VAL A 47 -5.93 3.17 5.54
N ASP A 48 -5.03 2.45 6.22
CA ASP A 48 -4.85 2.56 7.68
C ASP A 48 -4.41 3.98 8.08
N MET A 49 -3.47 4.58 7.34
CA MET A 49 -3.07 5.97 7.60
C MET A 49 -4.18 6.98 7.31
N ALA A 50 -4.93 6.79 6.23
CA ALA A 50 -6.06 7.66 5.91
C ALA A 50 -7.16 7.55 6.96
N GLN A 51 -7.42 6.36 7.50
CA GLN A 51 -8.35 6.17 8.61
C GLN A 51 -7.86 6.89 9.86
N ALA A 52 -6.56 6.84 10.16
CA ALA A 52 -5.98 7.58 11.28
C ALA A 52 -6.15 9.10 11.13
N GLU A 53 -6.02 9.64 9.91
CA GLU A 53 -6.31 11.05 9.62
C GLU A 53 -7.80 11.36 9.79
N LEU A 54 -8.71 10.49 9.37
CA LEU A 54 -10.15 10.69 9.61
C LEU A 54 -10.52 10.68 11.10
N ASP A 55 -9.84 9.86 11.89
CA ASP A 55 -10.13 9.69 13.32
C ASP A 55 -9.55 10.82 14.18
N GLY A 56 -8.43 11.42 13.76
CA GLY A 56 -7.67 12.38 14.58
C GLY A 56 -7.32 13.72 13.92
N GLY A 57 -7.58 13.88 12.63
CA GLY A 57 -7.26 15.07 11.85
C GLY A 57 -8.26 16.21 12.06
N GLU A 58 -7.79 17.45 11.88
CA GLU A 58 -8.61 18.66 12.05
C GLU A 58 -8.70 19.49 10.76
N ASN A 59 -7.85 19.23 9.76
CA ASN A 59 -7.83 19.99 8.52
C ASN A 59 -8.92 19.46 7.57
N PRO A 60 -9.94 20.26 7.19
CA PRO A 60 -11.03 19.79 6.33
C PRO A 60 -10.56 19.24 4.97
N GLN A 61 -9.50 19.82 4.39
CA GLN A 61 -8.94 19.33 3.12
C GLN A 61 -8.17 18.02 3.32
N GLY A 62 -7.54 17.86 4.48
CA GLY A 62 -6.87 16.61 4.85
C GLY A 62 -7.88 15.48 5.04
N LEU A 63 -8.99 15.75 5.74
CA LEU A 63 -10.08 14.81 5.94
C LEU A 63 -10.76 14.41 4.61
N GLU A 64 -11.01 15.37 3.71
CA GLU A 64 -11.57 15.08 2.38
C GLU A 64 -10.63 14.21 1.55
N LEU A 65 -9.33 14.51 1.57
CA LEU A 65 -8.32 13.69 0.90
C LEU A 65 -8.24 12.28 1.51
N ALA A 66 -8.28 12.16 2.83
CA ALA A 66 -8.24 10.87 3.52
C ALA A 66 -9.43 9.98 3.13
N GLN A 67 -10.65 10.53 3.10
CA GLN A 67 -11.82 9.78 2.61
C GLN A 67 -11.63 9.32 1.17
N LYS A 68 -11.13 10.21 0.29
CA LYS A 68 -10.88 9.86 -1.11
C LYS A 68 -9.84 8.75 -1.26
N ILE A 69 -8.77 8.79 -0.46
CA ILE A 69 -7.74 7.74 -0.43
C ILE A 69 -8.37 6.40 -0.03
N ILE A 70 -9.21 6.37 1.00
CA ILE A 70 -9.89 5.12 1.42
C ILE A 70 -10.74 4.56 0.29
N ASP A 71 -11.58 5.40 -0.32
CA ASP A 71 -12.51 4.97 -1.37
C ASP A 71 -11.78 4.41 -2.59
N ASP A 72 -10.77 5.13 -3.08
CA ASP A 72 -10.00 4.74 -4.27
C ASP A 72 -9.16 3.49 -4.00
N GLN A 73 -8.40 3.48 -2.90
CA GLN A 73 -7.45 2.41 -2.61
C GLN A 73 -8.17 1.09 -2.26
N GLN A 74 -9.35 1.15 -1.64
CA GLN A 74 -10.17 -0.04 -1.39
C GLN A 74 -10.75 -0.64 -2.68
N ALA A 75 -11.09 0.20 -3.65
CA ALA A 75 -11.50 -0.25 -4.99
C ALA A 75 -10.32 -0.91 -5.73
N GLU A 76 -9.15 -0.28 -5.69
CA GLU A 76 -7.94 -0.83 -6.32
C GLU A 76 -7.48 -2.14 -5.65
N ILE A 77 -7.59 -2.28 -4.32
CA ILE A 77 -7.35 -3.56 -3.63
C ILE A 77 -8.27 -4.65 -4.19
N THR A 78 -9.56 -4.35 -4.37
CA THR A 78 -10.53 -5.32 -4.89
C THR A 78 -10.15 -5.76 -6.30
N GLU A 79 -9.80 -4.81 -7.18
CA GLU A 79 -9.34 -5.11 -8.54
C GLU A 79 -8.06 -5.98 -8.55
N MET A 80 -7.09 -5.66 -7.70
CA MET A 80 -5.85 -6.44 -7.61
C MET A 80 -6.09 -7.85 -7.06
N GLU A 81 -6.98 -8.02 -6.08
CA GLU A 81 -7.37 -9.34 -5.55
C GLU A 81 -8.10 -10.19 -6.62
N GLU A 82 -8.84 -9.57 -7.54
CA GLU A 82 -9.46 -10.26 -8.68
C GLU A 82 -8.45 -10.69 -9.75
N LEU A 83 -7.37 -9.91 -9.91
CA LEU A 83 -6.29 -10.21 -10.85
C LEU A 83 -5.31 -11.28 -10.36
N LEU A 84 -5.24 -11.51 -9.04
CA LEU A 84 -4.40 -12.55 -8.48
C LEU A 84 -4.82 -13.94 -9.00
N PRO A 85 -3.87 -14.83 -9.32
CA PRO A 85 -4.18 -16.21 -9.66
C PRO A 85 -5.00 -16.87 -8.55
N GLN A 86 -6.24 -17.23 -8.85
CA GLN A 86 -7.13 -17.88 -7.89
C GLN A 86 -6.66 -19.32 -7.66
N GLY A 87 -5.80 -19.56 -6.67
CA GLY A 87 -5.47 -20.91 -6.20
C GLY A 87 -4.08 -21.10 -5.60
N LEU A 88 -4.06 -21.27 -4.27
CA LEU A 88 -3.25 -22.29 -3.57
C LEU A 88 -4.18 -23.12 -2.67
#